data_AF-A0A955UCB6-F1
#
_entry.id   AF-A0A955UCB6-F1
#
_cell.length_a   1.000
_cell.length_b   1.000
_cell.length_c   1.000
_cell.angle_alpha   90.00
_cell.angle_beta   90.00
_cell.angle_gamma   90.00
#
_symmetry.space_group_name_H-M   'P 1'
#
loop_
_entity.id
_entity.type
_entity.pdbx_description
1 polymer ?
#
loop_
_entity_poly.entity_id
_entity_poly.type
_entity_poly.pdbx_seq_one_letter_code
_entity_poly.pdbx_strand_id
1 'polypeptide(L)' 'MKYEYVKADRGLERKERPFDPLSKPSGPGDQESGPKRPDTDSPSRDNLMKRMRKVDPKQAEKYRQRTGE' A
#
# COMPACT_ATOMS: atom_id res chain seq x y z
N MET A 1 -45.13 6.08 -40.43
CA MET A 1 -45.03 5.74 -39.00
C MET A 1 -44.97 4.22 -38.85
N LYS A 2 -43.77 3.66 -38.62
CA LYS A 2 -43.56 2.40 -37.88
C LYS A 2 -42.15 2.46 -37.30
N TYR A 3 -42.04 2.68 -35.99
CA TYR A 3 -40.78 2.54 -35.27
C TYR A 3 -40.72 1.10 -34.76
N GLU A 4 -39.77 0.31 -35.26
CA GLU A 4 -39.45 -1.01 -34.73
C GLU A 4 -38.35 -0.85 -33.68
N TYR A 5 -38.67 -1.13 -32.42
CA TYR A 5 -37.71 -1.17 -31.32
C TYR A 5 -36.92 -2.48 -31.42
N VAL A 6 -35.76 -2.44 -32.06
CA VAL A 6 -34.84 -3.60 -32.08
C VAL A 6 -34.13 -3.67 -30.73
N LYS A 7 -34.64 -4.60 -29.92
CA LYS A 7 -34.02 -5.27 -28.76
C LYS A 7 -32.54 -4.88 -28.53
N ALA A 8 -32.31 -4.15 -27.44
CA ALA A 8 -31.07 -4.25 -26.67
C ALA A 8 -30.73 -5.75 -26.54
N ASP A 9 -29.50 -6.21 -26.77
CA ASP A 9 -28.60 -6.57 -25.67
C ASP A 9 -27.24 -7.05 -26.24
N ARG A 10 -26.57 -6.25 -27.07
CA ARG A 10 -25.20 -6.59 -27.55
C ARG A 10 -24.14 -5.63 -27.01
N GLY A 11 -24.23 -5.32 -25.72
CA GLY A 11 -23.40 -4.29 -25.09
C GLY A 11 -22.63 -4.70 -23.84
N LEU A 12 -22.68 -5.95 -23.37
CA LEU A 12 -22.14 -6.30 -22.04
C LEU A 12 -21.38 -7.63 -21.98
N GLU A 13 -20.82 -8.13 -23.09
CA GLU A 13 -19.79 -9.17 -22.96
C GLU A 13 -18.44 -8.50 -22.66
N ARG A 14 -17.97 -8.62 -21.41
CA ARG A 14 -16.58 -8.32 -21.05
C ARG A 14 -15.68 -9.27 -21.82
N LYS A 15 -15.09 -8.80 -22.92
CA LYS A 15 -13.94 -9.46 -23.55
C LYS A 15 -12.74 -9.33 -22.62
N GLU A 16 -12.36 -10.44 -21.99
CA GLU A 16 -11.12 -10.51 -21.22
C GLU A 16 -9.94 -10.44 -22.19
N ARG A 17 -9.20 -9.33 -22.12
CA ARG A 17 -7.91 -9.21 -22.80
C ARG A 17 -6.93 -10.18 -22.11
N PRO A 18 -6.00 -10.81 -22.84
CA PRO A 18 -4.98 -11.66 -22.22
C PRO A 18 -4.22 -10.83 -21.18
N PHE A 19 -4.39 -11.19 -19.91
CA PHE A 19 -3.64 -10.62 -18.81
C PHE A 19 -2.26 -11.27 -18.81
N ASP A 20 -1.24 -10.51 -19.20
CA ASP A 20 0.15 -10.93 -19.05
C ASP A 20 0.54 -10.77 -17.58
N PRO A 21 0.72 -11.87 -16.81
CA PRO A 21 1.05 -11.81 -15.39
C PRO A 21 2.42 -11.19 -15.11
N LEU A 22 3.26 -10.98 -16.13
CA LEU A 22 4.59 -10.39 -16.02
C LEU A 22 4.62 -8.89 -16.37
N SER A 23 3.50 -8.30 -16.80
CA SER A 23 3.46 -6.88 -17.17
C SER A 23 3.42 -5.96 -15.94
N LYS A 24 4.65 -5.61 -15.52
CA LYS A 24 5.12 -4.65 -14.50
C LYS A 24 5.31 -5.19 -13.07
N PRO A 25 6.56 -5.36 -12.63
CA PRO A 25 6.97 -4.72 -11.40
C PRO A 25 7.20 -3.23 -11.73
N SER A 26 6.31 -2.33 -11.30
CA SER A 26 6.76 -0.96 -11.02
C SER A 26 7.72 -1.11 -9.84
N GLY A 27 9.01 -1.32 -10.18
CA GLY A 27 10.10 -1.22 -9.23
C GLY A 27 10.13 0.19 -8.62
N PRO A 28 10.93 0.41 -7.55
CA PRO A 28 10.99 1.67 -6.82
C PRO A 28 11.73 2.79 -7.60
N GLY A 29 11.27 3.06 -8.82
CA GLY A 29 11.83 4.00 -9.79
C GLY A 29 10.84 5.04 -10.34
N ASP A 30 9.54 4.98 -10.00
CA ASP A 30 8.57 6.04 -10.30
C ASP A 30 8.73 7.25 -9.33
N GLN A 31 9.97 7.70 -9.11
CA GLN A 31 10.39 8.60 -8.02
C GLN A 31 10.00 10.08 -8.18
N GLU A 32 9.11 10.46 -9.09
CA GLU A 32 8.86 11.89 -9.39
C GLU A 32 7.38 12.30 -9.53
N SER A 33 6.44 11.38 -9.34
CA SER A 33 5.00 11.69 -9.35
C SER A 33 4.36 11.40 -8.00
N GLY A 34 4.64 12.26 -7.02
CA GLY A 34 3.99 12.25 -5.71
C GLY A 34 4.95 12.67 -4.60
N PRO A 35 4.43 13.12 -3.44
CA PRO A 35 5.28 13.41 -2.29
C PRO A 35 6.13 12.19 -1.98
N LYS A 36 7.46 12.36 -2.07
CA LYS A 36 8.41 11.31 -1.71
C LYS A 36 8.09 10.85 -0.30
N ARG A 37 8.12 9.54 -0.09
CA ARG A 37 8.12 9.01 1.29
C ARG A 37 9.24 9.73 2.03
N PRO A 38 8.97 10.28 3.22
CA PRO A 38 10.02 10.93 3.99
C PRO A 38 11.17 9.93 4.16
N ASP A 39 12.40 10.42 4.07
CA ASP A 39 13.59 9.68 4.46
C ASP A 39 13.58 9.51 5.97
N THR A 40 12.64 8.70 6.47
CA THR A 40 12.71 8.16 7.81
C THR A 40 13.77 7.11 7.77
N ASP A 41 14.97 7.44 8.26
CA ASP A 41 15.91 6.44 8.75
C ASP A 41 15.08 5.41 9.53
N SER A 42 15.16 4.14 9.12
CA SER A 42 14.55 3.05 9.88
C SER A 42 14.99 3.29 11.31
N PRO A 43 14.06 3.51 12.24
CA PRO A 43 14.44 3.99 13.54
C PRO A 43 15.38 2.95 14.12
N SER A 44 16.67 3.30 14.21
CA SER A 44 17.67 2.44 14.83
C SER A 44 17.05 1.84 16.09
N ARG A 45 17.30 0.55 16.35
CA ARG A 45 16.77 -0.15 17.52
C ARG A 45 16.95 0.67 18.81
N ASP A 46 18.08 1.37 18.91
CA ASP A 46 18.42 2.29 20.00
C ASP A 46 17.43 3.46 20.19
N ASN A 47 16.73 3.85 19.14
CA ASN A 47 15.74 4.93 19.13
C ASN A 47 14.30 4.45 19.40
N LEU A 48 14.04 3.14 19.42
CA LEU A 48 12.71 2.61 19.76
C LEU A 48 12.40 2.86 21.24
N MET A 49 13.28 2.46 22.15
CA MET A 49 13.04 2.63 23.60
C MET A 49 12.90 4.09 24.00
N LYS A 50 13.67 4.99 23.37
CA LYS A 50 13.60 6.43 23.63
C LYS A 50 12.25 7.02 23.24
N ARG A 51 11.72 6.63 22.08
CA ARG A 51 10.39 7.08 21.60
C ARG A 51 9.26 6.45 22.39
N MET A 52 9.37 5.15 22.70
CA MET A 52 8.41 4.47 23.57
C MET A 52 8.33 5.17 24.92
N ARG A 53 9.45 5.50 25.56
CA ARG A 53 9.43 6.24 26.83
C ARG A 53 8.75 7.61 26.74
N LYS A 54 8.89 8.31 25.61
CA LYS A 54 8.25 9.61 25.39
C LYS A 54 6.73 9.50 25.24
N VAL A 55 6.24 8.40 24.66
CA VAL A 55 4.80 8.14 24.45
C VAL A 55 4.17 7.46 25.66
N ASP A 56 4.78 6.37 26.12
CA ASP A 56 4.37 5.58 27.29
C ASP A 56 5.60 4.89 27.95
N PRO A 57 6.05 5.38 29.11
CA PRO A 57 7.14 4.79 29.87
C PRO A 57 6.91 3.32 30.27
N LYS A 58 5.67 2.94 30.61
CA LYS A 58 5.35 1.58 31.08
C LYS A 58 5.41 0.59 29.93
N GLN A 59 5.01 1.01 28.74
CA GLN A 59 5.11 0.17 27.54
C GLN A 59 6.57 -0.07 27.15
N ALA A 60 7.42 0.94 27.25
CA ALA A 60 8.85 0.79 27.00
C ALA A 60 9.48 -0.25 27.94
N GLU A 61 9.06 -0.26 29.21
CA GLU A 61 9.54 -1.22 30.21
C GLU A 61 9.06 -2.65 29.95
N LYS A 62 7.77 -2.83 29.65
CA LYS A 62 7.21 -4.15 29.28
C LYS A 62 7.88 -4.72 28.03
N TYR A 63 8.15 -3.89 27.02
CA TYR A 63 8.81 -4.33 25.81
C TYR A 63 10.24 -4.80 26.12
N ARG A 64 11.01 -4.00 26.87
CA ARG A 64 12.36 -4.35 27.33
C ARG A 64 12.40 -5.71 28.04
N GLN A 65 11.47 -5.95 28.95
CA GLN A 65 11.35 -7.24 29.66
C GLN A 65 10.96 -8.40 28.73
N ARG A 66 10.14 -8.14 27.72
CA ARG A 66 9.63 -9.16 26.79
C ARG A 66 10.63 -9.53 25.71
N THR A 67 11.33 -8.55 25.15
CA THR A 67 12.20 -8.74 23.98
C THR A 67 13.67 -8.88 24.34
N GLY A 68 14.06 -8.50 25.56
CA GLY A 68 15.47 -8.48 25.97
C GLY A 68 16.30 -7.44 25.23
N GLU A 69 15.63 -6.47 24.58
CA GLU A 69 16.29 -5.27 24.03
C GLU A 69 16.67 -4.29 25.14
#